data_AF-A0A956YDL5-F1
#
_entry.id   AF-A0A956YDL5-F1
#
_cell.length_a   1.000
_cell.length_b   1.000
_cell.length_c   1.000
_cell.angle_alpha   90.00
_cell.angle_beta   90.00
_cell.angle_gamma   90.00
#
_symmetry.space_group_name_H-M   'P 1'
#
loop_
_entity.id
_entity.type
_entity.pdbx_description
1 polymer ?
#
loop_
_entity_poly.entity_id
_entity_poly.type
_entity_poly.pdbx_seq_one_letter_code
_entity_poly.pdbx_strand_id
1 'polypeptide(L)'
;MRDSRLKWSLIFLFVLWLFYGLSAYYVVQKPFSVPQLMALLENPSTWLSLDFAWSSVGRSLLDVGTAVLINLAAWGIGTEILSYTNIKMDGLETAVFGTGLGFGILGLWIFLLGLIGAFTPTAFWATMAVALVFTLWQLLKHIKNLRKSAKSADNKNSPRPPRSLRLNFPSPGITLYLLIVLGLALILALLPPTDWDGLFCPLKGPKLYLEAGRIDGGIDLPHLSSPALFEMILTLALGL
;
A
#
# COMPACT_ATOMS: atom_id res chain seq x y z
N MET A 1 -13.96 25.98 -30.56
CA MET A 1 -15.20 25.31 -30.11
C MET A 1 -15.34 23.85 -30.60
N ARG A 2 -14.66 23.39 -31.65
CA ARG A 2 -14.76 21.98 -32.13
C ARG A 2 -14.13 20.93 -31.21
N ASP A 3 -13.17 21.31 -30.35
CA ASP A 3 -12.43 20.34 -29.53
C ASP A 3 -13.12 19.91 -28.23
N SER A 4 -14.09 20.68 -27.71
CA SER A 4 -14.74 20.29 -26.45
C SER A 4 -15.67 19.10 -26.64
N ARG A 5 -16.39 19.04 -27.77
CA ARG A 5 -17.31 17.93 -28.08
C ARG A 5 -16.56 16.61 -28.23
N LEU A 6 -15.42 16.62 -28.92
CA LEU A 6 -14.58 15.42 -29.09
C LEU A 6 -14.06 14.91 -27.73
N LYS A 7 -13.59 15.81 -26.86
CA LYS A 7 -13.14 15.47 -25.50
C LYS A 7 -14.26 14.83 -24.68
N TRP A 8 -15.46 15.42 -24.69
CA TRP A 8 -16.61 14.86 -23.98
C TRP A 8 -17.09 13.52 -24.55
N SER A 9 -17.04 13.34 -25.87
CA SER A 9 -17.33 12.05 -26.50
C SER A 9 -16.32 10.97 -26.08
N LEU A 10 -15.03 11.29 -26.00
CA LEU A 10 -14.01 10.35 -25.53
C LEU A 10 -14.19 9.98 -24.06
N ILE A 11 -14.49 10.96 -23.19
CA ILE A 11 -14.80 10.71 -21.78
C ILE A 11 -16.04 9.81 -21.66
N PHE A 12 -17.10 10.11 -22.41
CA PHE A 12 -18.32 9.31 -22.39
C PHE A 12 -18.06 7.87 -22.84
N LEU A 13 -17.29 7.68 -23.91
CA LEU A 13 -16.94 6.36 -24.43
C LEU A 13 -16.07 5.58 -23.43
N PHE A 14 -15.14 6.25 -22.75
CA PHE A 14 -14.36 5.66 -21.65
C PHE A 14 -15.23 5.24 -20.46
N VAL A 15 -16.16 6.09 -20.03
CA VAL A 15 -17.12 5.75 -18.96
C VAL A 15 -18.00 4.57 -19.38
N LEU A 16 -18.51 4.56 -20.61
CA LEU A 16 -19.32 3.47 -21.13
C LEU A 16 -18.53 2.16 -21.20
N TRP A 17 -17.26 2.22 -21.61
CA TRP A 17 -16.34 1.09 -21.58
C TRP A 17 -16.08 0.58 -20.15
N LEU A 18 -15.89 1.47 -19.17
CA LEU A 18 -15.78 1.08 -17.75
C LEU A 18 -17.05 0.36 -17.26
N PHE A 19 -18.23 0.90 -17.56
CA PHE A 19 -19.51 0.26 -17.20
C PHE A 19 -19.67 -1.10 -17.88
N TYR A 20 -19.28 -1.22 -19.15
CA TYR A 20 -19.30 -2.49 -19.86
C TYR A 20 -18.34 -3.51 -19.24
N GLY A 21 -17.09 -3.12 -18.99
CA GLY A 21 -16.09 -3.98 -18.34
C GLY A 21 -16.52 -4.44 -16.95
N LEU A 22 -17.02 -3.51 -16.12
CA LEU A 22 -17.56 -3.81 -14.79
C LEU A 22 -18.77 -4.75 -14.90
N SER A 23 -19.76 -4.43 -15.71
CA SER A 23 -20.96 -5.29 -15.83
C SER A 23 -20.62 -6.69 -16.32
N ALA A 24 -19.75 -6.84 -17.32
CA ALA A 24 -19.28 -8.15 -17.79
C ALA A 24 -18.56 -8.91 -16.66
N TYR A 25 -17.68 -8.24 -15.91
CA TYR A 25 -16.98 -8.83 -14.77
C TYR A 25 -17.95 -9.34 -13.69
N TYR A 26 -18.93 -8.52 -13.29
CA TYR A 26 -19.92 -8.87 -12.26
C TYR A 26 -20.91 -9.95 -12.69
N VAL A 27 -21.22 -10.05 -13.99
CA VAL A 27 -22.04 -11.15 -14.54
C VAL A 27 -21.31 -12.48 -14.44
N VAL A 28 -20.00 -12.49 -14.67
CA VAL A 28 -19.17 -13.70 -14.65
C VAL A 28 -18.78 -14.08 -13.22
N GLN A 29 -18.43 -13.12 -12.37
CA GLN A 29 -17.90 -13.38 -11.02
C GLN A 29 -18.93 -13.32 -9.88
N LYS A 30 -20.23 -13.14 -10.17
CA LYS A 30 -21.38 -13.11 -9.24
C LYS A 30 -21.01 -13.06 -7.74
N PRO A 31 -20.60 -11.88 -7.22
CA PRO A 31 -20.22 -11.75 -5.81
C PRO A 31 -21.38 -11.96 -4.83
N PHE A 32 -22.61 -11.92 -5.34
CA PHE A 32 -23.82 -12.22 -4.58
C PHE A 32 -24.61 -13.30 -5.30
N SER A 33 -24.96 -14.35 -4.57
CA SER A 33 -25.99 -15.28 -5.03
C SER A 33 -27.35 -14.58 -4.90
N VAL A 34 -28.23 -14.73 -5.91
CA VAL A 34 -29.61 -14.21 -5.86
C VAL A 34 -30.32 -14.60 -4.55
N PRO A 35 -30.14 -15.83 -4.03
CA PRO A 35 -30.68 -16.21 -2.72
C PRO A 35 -30.15 -15.38 -1.54
N GLN A 36 -28.86 -15.01 -1.50
CA GLN A 36 -28.31 -14.14 -0.45
C GLN A 36 -28.89 -12.72 -0.52
N LEU A 37 -29.07 -12.17 -1.74
CA LEU A 37 -29.66 -10.85 -1.91
C LEU A 37 -31.13 -10.84 -1.48
N MET A 38 -31.88 -11.88 -1.84
CA MET A 38 -33.28 -12.03 -1.41
C MET A 38 -33.37 -12.22 0.11
N ALA A 39 -32.47 -13.01 0.71
CA ALA A 39 -32.41 -13.17 2.17
C ALA A 39 -32.09 -11.84 2.91
N LEU A 40 -31.21 -11.01 2.34
CA LEU A 40 -30.88 -9.67 2.85
C LEU A 40 -32.03 -8.66 2.70
N LEU A 41 -32.83 -8.80 1.65
CA LEU A 41 -34.00 -7.95 1.39
C LEU A 41 -35.23 -8.37 2.23
N GLU A 42 -35.40 -9.67 2.45
CA GLU A 42 -36.51 -10.24 3.23
C GLU A 42 -36.34 -10.02 4.74
N ASN A 43 -35.10 -10.04 5.25
CA ASN A 43 -34.81 -9.76 6.65
C ASN A 43 -33.81 -8.59 6.81
N PRO A 44 -34.29 -7.36 6.97
CA PRO A 44 -33.43 -6.20 7.25
C PRO A 44 -32.63 -6.36 8.55
N SER A 45 -33.11 -7.17 9.50
CA SER A 45 -32.40 -7.51 10.73
C SER A 45 -31.13 -8.33 10.51
N THR A 46 -30.98 -9.00 9.35
CA THR A 46 -29.73 -9.67 8.97
C THR A 46 -28.58 -8.69 8.74
N TRP A 47 -28.89 -7.42 8.41
CA TRP A 47 -27.89 -6.35 8.39
C TRP A 47 -27.39 -6.01 9.78
N LEU A 48 -28.22 -6.18 10.81
CA LEU A 48 -27.85 -5.98 12.21
C LEU A 48 -27.15 -7.20 12.80
N SER A 49 -27.25 -8.38 12.16
CA SER A 49 -26.49 -9.59 12.51
C SER A 49 -25.21 -9.76 11.69
N LEU A 50 -24.85 -8.80 10.83
CA LEU A 50 -23.46 -8.64 10.39
C LEU A 50 -22.69 -8.27 11.66
N ASP A 51 -22.18 -9.30 12.33
CA ASP A 51 -21.44 -9.17 13.58
C ASP A 51 -20.29 -8.18 13.35
N PHE A 52 -20.51 -6.94 13.81
CA PHE A 52 -19.46 -5.99 14.13
C PHE A 52 -18.73 -6.54 15.36
N ALA A 53 -18.08 -7.68 15.19
CA ALA A 53 -17.29 -8.28 16.23
C ALA A 53 -16.12 -7.32 16.49
N TRP A 54 -15.95 -6.90 17.75
CA TRP A 54 -14.79 -6.10 18.16
C TRP A 54 -13.46 -6.75 17.79
N SER A 55 -13.45 -8.08 17.65
CA SER A 55 -12.31 -8.84 17.12
C SER A 55 -11.99 -8.51 15.66
N SER A 56 -12.99 -8.27 14.80
CA SER A 56 -12.79 -7.84 13.41
C SER A 56 -12.20 -6.45 13.36
N VAL A 57 -12.72 -5.51 14.17
CA VAL A 57 -12.14 -4.16 14.29
C VAL A 57 -10.70 -4.22 14.78
N GLY A 58 -10.43 -5.04 15.80
CA GLY A 58 -9.08 -5.24 16.32
C GLY A 58 -8.12 -5.80 15.28
N ARG A 59 -8.55 -6.77 14.46
CA ARG A 59 -7.76 -7.31 13.34
C ARG A 59 -7.48 -6.24 12.30
N SER A 60 -8.49 -5.49 11.87
CA SER A 60 -8.31 -4.41 10.90
C SER A 60 -7.35 -3.33 11.42
N LEU A 61 -7.38 -3.00 12.71
CA LEU A 61 -6.42 -2.07 13.31
C LEU A 61 -4.99 -2.62 13.30
N LEU A 62 -4.81 -3.93 13.55
CA LEU A 62 -3.52 -4.58 13.43
C LEU A 62 -3.03 -4.60 11.98
N ASP A 63 -3.90 -4.90 11.02
CA ASP A 63 -3.56 -4.90 9.59
C ASP A 63 -3.12 -3.51 9.13
N VAL A 64 -3.84 -2.47 9.54
CA VAL A 64 -3.44 -1.06 9.29
C VAL A 64 -2.12 -0.75 9.98
N GLY A 65 -1.93 -1.19 11.22
CA GLY A 65 -0.68 -1.02 11.96
C GLY A 65 0.52 -1.66 11.24
N THR A 66 0.37 -2.90 10.78
CA THR A 66 1.37 -3.64 10.00
C THR A 66 1.64 -2.94 8.67
N ALA A 67 0.60 -2.50 7.96
CA ALA A 67 0.77 -1.75 6.72
C ALA A 67 1.55 -0.44 6.94
N VAL A 68 1.23 0.33 7.98
CA VAL A 68 1.96 1.55 8.34
C VAL A 68 3.41 1.25 8.69
N LEU A 69 3.65 0.20 9.47
CA LEU A 69 4.98 -0.24 9.87
C LEU A 69 5.85 -0.63 8.67
N ILE A 70 5.31 -1.41 7.72
CA ILE A 70 6.01 -1.79 6.49
C ILE A 70 6.25 -0.55 5.60
N ASN A 71 5.29 0.37 5.49
CA ASN A 71 5.48 1.62 4.74
C ASN A 71 6.60 2.48 5.34
N LEU A 72 6.66 2.61 6.66
CA LEU A 72 7.72 3.34 7.36
C LEU A 72 9.09 2.68 7.19
N ALA A 73 9.13 1.35 7.21
CA ALA A 73 10.33 0.56 6.93
C ALA A 73 10.82 0.79 5.48
N ALA A 74 9.92 0.67 4.50
CA ALA A 74 10.22 0.94 3.09
C ALA A 74 10.74 2.38 2.90
N TRP A 75 10.05 3.37 3.45
CA TRP A 75 10.50 4.76 3.40
C TRP A 75 11.90 4.95 4.00
N GLY A 76 12.18 4.37 5.17
CA GLY A 76 13.49 4.46 5.82
C GLY A 76 14.62 3.87 4.97
N ILE A 77 14.40 2.65 4.45
CA ILE A 77 15.37 1.95 3.59
C ILE A 77 15.62 2.75 2.31
N GLY A 78 14.57 3.11 1.58
CA GLY A 78 14.75 3.73 0.28
C GLY A 78 15.23 5.18 0.37
N THR A 79 14.91 5.93 1.42
CA THR A 79 15.50 7.26 1.63
C THR A 79 16.99 7.20 1.95
N GLU A 80 17.46 6.20 2.71
CA GLU A 80 18.91 6.01 2.93
C GLU A 80 19.59 5.71 1.61
N ILE A 81 18.99 4.87 0.77
CA ILE A 81 19.58 4.50 -0.51
C ILE A 81 19.58 5.66 -1.50
N LEU A 82 18.48 6.42 -1.57
CA LEU A 82 18.42 7.64 -2.37
C LEU A 82 19.47 8.67 -1.93
N SER A 83 19.82 8.72 -0.65
CA SER A 83 20.85 9.64 -0.14
C SER A 83 22.23 9.43 -0.79
N TYR A 84 22.51 8.22 -1.31
CA TYR A 84 23.75 7.93 -2.05
C TYR A 84 23.73 8.40 -3.51
N THR A 85 22.55 8.68 -4.08
CA THR A 85 22.43 9.02 -5.51
C THR A 85 22.73 10.49 -5.82
N ASN A 86 22.92 11.34 -4.81
CA ASN A 86 23.13 12.79 -4.94
C ASN A 86 22.06 13.53 -5.77
N ILE A 87 20.90 12.92 -6.02
CA ILE A 87 19.80 13.53 -6.77
C ILE A 87 19.08 14.51 -5.83
N LYS A 88 18.91 15.76 -6.30
CA LYS A 88 18.16 16.78 -5.58
C LYS A 88 16.69 16.61 -5.87
N MET A 89 15.94 16.10 -4.91
CA MET A 89 14.49 15.97 -4.94
C MET A 89 13.87 16.84 -3.84
N ASP A 90 12.61 17.23 -4.02
CA ASP A 90 11.86 17.84 -2.93
C ASP A 90 11.52 16.80 -1.83
N GLY A 91 10.99 17.25 -0.70
CA GLY A 91 10.70 16.35 0.42
C GLY A 91 9.63 15.29 0.11
N LEU A 92 8.67 15.61 -0.76
CA LEU A 92 7.55 14.72 -1.08
C LEU A 92 7.93 13.72 -2.16
N GLU A 93 8.64 14.17 -3.21
CA GLU A 93 9.32 13.33 -4.20
C GLU A 93 10.25 12.34 -3.50
N THR A 94 11.11 12.82 -2.59
CA THR A 94 12.01 11.94 -1.82
C THR A 94 11.23 10.89 -1.03
N ALA A 95 10.08 11.26 -0.45
CA ALA A 95 9.24 10.31 0.27
C ALA A 95 8.59 9.28 -0.65
N VAL A 96 8.01 9.70 -1.78
CA VAL A 96 7.34 8.80 -2.74
C VAL A 96 8.34 7.86 -3.41
N PHE A 97 9.42 8.39 -4.00
CA PHE A 97 10.46 7.58 -4.63
C PHE A 97 11.21 6.73 -3.62
N GLY A 98 11.48 7.27 -2.43
CA GLY A 98 12.11 6.53 -1.35
C GLY A 98 11.26 5.35 -0.91
N THR A 99 9.97 5.57 -0.68
CA THR A 99 9.06 4.48 -0.29
C THR A 99 8.96 3.41 -1.38
N GLY A 100 8.82 3.81 -2.66
CA GLY A 100 8.77 2.87 -3.78
C GLY A 100 10.06 2.04 -3.93
N LEU A 101 11.22 2.69 -3.83
CA LEU A 101 12.52 2.03 -3.86
C LEU A 101 12.68 1.06 -2.69
N GLY A 102 12.26 1.48 -1.50
CA GLY A 102 12.28 0.65 -0.30
C GLY A 102 11.41 -0.59 -0.41
N PHE A 103 10.21 -0.48 -0.98
CA PHE A 103 9.37 -1.64 -1.28
C PHE A 103 10.05 -2.60 -2.26
N GLY A 104 10.69 -2.09 -3.31
CA GLY A 104 11.44 -2.95 -4.25
C GLY A 104 12.54 -3.75 -3.54
N ILE A 105 13.29 -3.09 -2.67
CA ILE A 105 14.41 -3.71 -1.93
C ILE A 105 13.93 -4.68 -0.88
N LEU A 106 12.90 -4.30 -0.12
CA LEU A 106 12.30 -5.18 0.86
C LEU A 106 11.70 -6.41 0.18
N GLY A 107 11.00 -6.24 -0.95
CA GLY A 107 10.45 -7.34 -1.73
C GLY A 107 11.54 -8.29 -2.24
N LEU A 108 12.66 -7.75 -2.74
CA LEU A 108 13.82 -8.55 -3.16
C LEU A 108 14.47 -9.28 -1.98
N TRP A 109 14.56 -8.64 -0.81
CA TRP A 109 15.10 -9.27 0.38
C TRP A 109 14.24 -10.44 0.85
N ILE A 110 12.92 -10.25 0.94
CA ILE A 110 11.99 -11.34 1.29
C ILE A 110 12.03 -12.44 0.23
N PHE A 111 12.12 -12.10 -1.04
CA PHE A 111 12.33 -13.09 -2.10
C PHE A 111 13.58 -13.95 -1.86
N LEU A 112 14.71 -13.33 -1.52
CA LEU A 112 15.94 -14.04 -1.21
C LEU A 112 15.79 -14.95 0.03
N LEU A 113 15.13 -14.47 1.09
CA LEU A 113 14.81 -15.30 2.26
C LEU A 113 13.97 -16.52 1.87
N GLY A 114 13.02 -16.35 0.95
CA GLY A 114 12.19 -17.42 0.44
C GLY A 114 12.97 -18.46 -0.35
N LEU A 115 13.92 -18.03 -1.18
CA LEU A 115 14.78 -18.93 -1.95
C LEU A 115 15.69 -19.80 -1.07
N ILE A 116 16.17 -19.26 0.06
CA ILE A 116 17.00 -20.03 1.01
C ILE A 116 16.16 -20.83 2.03
N GLY A 117 14.84 -20.74 1.98
CA GLY A 117 13.92 -21.40 2.90
C GLY A 117 13.95 -20.87 4.32
N ALA A 118 14.13 -19.55 4.46
CA ALA A 118 14.16 -18.85 5.74
C ALA A 118 12.85 -18.13 6.07
N PHE A 119 11.70 -18.58 5.54
CA PHE A 119 10.39 -18.03 5.94
C PHE A 119 9.99 -18.53 7.32
N THR A 120 10.58 -17.88 8.33
CA THR A 120 10.29 -18.11 9.74
C THR A 120 9.86 -16.80 10.39
N PRO A 121 9.00 -16.85 11.43
CA PRO A 121 8.61 -15.64 12.17
C PRO A 121 9.83 -14.83 12.64
N THR A 122 10.88 -15.52 13.11
CA THR A 122 12.12 -14.89 13.55
C THR A 122 12.80 -14.08 12.43
N ALA A 123 12.85 -14.61 11.21
CA ALA A 123 13.45 -13.91 10.07
C ALA A 123 12.65 -12.66 9.68
N PHE A 124 11.32 -12.71 9.76
CA PHE A 124 10.47 -11.56 9.48
C PHE A 124 10.58 -10.48 10.55
N TRP A 125 10.53 -10.85 11.84
CA TRP A 125 10.73 -9.91 12.93
C TRP A 125 12.14 -9.30 12.92
N ALA A 126 13.17 -10.08 12.59
CA ALA A 126 14.53 -9.56 12.42
C ALA A 126 14.61 -8.57 11.24
N THR A 127 13.99 -8.90 10.11
CA THR A 127 13.91 -8.01 8.94
C THR A 127 13.23 -6.68 9.33
N MET A 128 12.09 -6.74 10.01
CA MET A 128 11.39 -5.55 10.48
C MET A 128 12.19 -4.74 11.50
N ALA A 129 12.84 -5.40 12.46
CA ALA A 129 13.67 -4.73 13.45
C ALA A 129 14.81 -3.95 12.78
N VAL A 130 15.50 -4.57 11.83
CA VAL A 130 16.57 -3.91 11.05
C VAL A 130 16.02 -2.74 10.25
N ALA A 131 14.90 -2.92 9.54
CA ALA A 131 14.28 -1.85 8.77
C ALA A 131 13.86 -0.66 9.65
N LEU A 132 13.28 -0.92 10.84
CA LEU A 132 12.91 0.12 11.80
C LEU A 132 14.13 0.87 12.35
N VAL A 133 15.26 0.20 12.55
CA VAL A 133 16.51 0.88 12.93
C VAL A 133 16.94 1.87 11.85
N PHE A 134 16.86 1.49 10.57
CA PHE A 134 17.12 2.42 9.46
C PHE A 134 16.15 3.59 9.45
N THR A 135 14.85 3.35 9.62
CA THR A 135 13.84 4.40 9.69
C THR A 135 14.10 5.37 10.85
N LEU A 136 14.40 4.84 12.04
CA LEU A 136 14.69 5.65 13.22
C LEU A 136 15.97 6.47 13.04
N TRP A 137 17.01 5.86 12.47
CA TRP A 137 18.27 6.53 12.14
C TRP A 137 18.05 7.71 11.19
N GLN A 138 17.21 7.52 10.17
CA GLN A 138 16.86 8.57 9.21
C GLN A 138 16.04 9.69 9.84
N LEU A 139 15.07 9.34 10.70
CA LEU A 139 14.29 10.32 11.45
C LEU A 139 15.20 11.17 12.35
N LEU A 140 16.14 10.54 13.06
CA LEU A 140 17.11 11.23 13.91
C LEU A 140 18.04 12.14 13.11
N LYS A 141 18.54 11.70 11.94
CA LYS A 141 19.31 12.55 11.02
C LYS A 141 18.49 13.77 10.60
N HIS A 142 17.23 13.59 10.23
CA HIS A 142 16.36 14.68 9.79
C HIS A 142 16.10 15.69 10.92
N ILE A 143 15.77 15.23 12.14
CA ILE A 143 15.57 16.08 13.31
C ILE A 143 16.86 16.87 13.65
N LYS A 144 18.03 16.22 13.60
CA LYS A 144 19.32 16.90 13.83
C LYS A 144 19.58 17.99 12.79
N ASN A 145 19.27 17.74 11.52
CA ASN A 145 19.43 18.72 10.44
C ASN A 145 18.47 19.91 10.60
N LEU A 146 17.21 19.66 10.95
CA LEU A 146 16.24 20.72 11.26
C LEU A 146 16.72 21.59 12.44
N ARG A 147 17.23 20.97 13.50
CA ARG A 147 17.75 21.69 14.67
C ARG A 147 18.98 22.54 14.33
N LYS A 148 19.88 22.06 13.46
CA LYS A 148 21.02 22.84 12.96
C LYS A 148 20.57 24.03 12.10
N SER A 149 19.63 23.82 11.19
CA SER A 149 19.05 24.90 10.37
C SER A 149 18.36 25.96 11.22
N ALA A 150 17.59 25.57 12.25
CA ALA A 150 16.95 26.50 13.17
C ALA A 150 17.97 27.36 13.93
N LYS A 151 19.03 26.74 14.48
CA LYS A 151 20.11 27.47 15.16
C LYS A 151 20.88 28.41 14.21
N SER A 152 21.03 28.03 12.94
CA SER A 152 21.72 28.87 11.95
C SER A 152 20.85 30.02 11.44
N ALA A 153 19.53 29.88 11.47
CA ALA A 153 18.57 30.94 11.12
C ALA A 153 18.43 31.99 12.24
N ASP A 154 18.64 31.59 13.50
CA ASP A 154 18.66 32.49 14.66
C ASP A 154 19.92 33.39 14.69
N ASN A 155 20.94 33.03 13.91
CA ASN A 155 22.11 33.88 13.70
C ASN A 155 21.73 35.00 12.71
N LYS A 156 21.48 36.20 13.24
CA LYS A 156 20.99 37.42 12.54
C LYS A 156 21.73 37.83 11.25
N ASN A 157 22.87 37.23 10.94
CA ASN A 157 23.68 37.50 9.75
C ASN A 157 23.45 36.52 8.59
N SER A 158 22.48 35.59 8.68
CA SER A 158 22.12 34.71 7.56
C SER A 158 21.09 35.39 6.63
N PRO A 159 21.44 35.71 5.37
CA PRO A 159 20.52 36.34 4.42
C PRO A 159 19.48 35.38 3.82
N ARG A 160 19.40 34.12 4.29
CA ARG A 160 18.43 33.14 3.78
C ARG A 160 17.27 32.96 4.75
N PRO A 161 16.03 33.34 4.39
CA PRO A 161 14.86 32.99 5.19
C PRO A 161 14.75 31.47 5.29
N PRO A 162 14.26 30.93 6.42
CA PRO A 162 14.00 29.51 6.54
C PRO A 162 13.04 29.09 5.41
N ARG A 163 13.48 28.14 4.57
CA ARG A 163 12.60 27.46 3.62
C ARG A 163 11.52 26.78 4.47
N SER A 164 10.38 27.44 4.64
CA SER A 164 9.21 26.77 5.17
C SER A 164 8.92 25.58 4.27
N LEU A 165 8.54 24.45 4.88
CA LEU A 165 7.90 23.34 4.17
C LEU A 165 6.61 23.89 3.57
N ARG A 166 6.72 24.58 2.44
CA ARG A 166 5.58 24.86 1.58
C ARG A 166 5.22 23.52 0.97
N LEU A 167 4.39 22.77 1.69
CA LEU A 167 3.54 21.77 1.08
C LEU A 167 2.76 22.50 0.00
N ASN A 168 3.21 22.36 -1.24
CA ASN A 168 2.45 22.78 -2.40
C ASN A 168 1.28 21.81 -2.47
N PHE A 169 0.22 22.13 -1.73
CA PHE A 169 -1.00 21.36 -1.82
C PHE A 169 -1.50 21.42 -3.27
N PRO A 170 -1.98 20.29 -3.82
CA PRO A 170 -2.64 20.29 -5.10
C PRO A 170 -3.80 21.29 -5.11
N SER A 171 -4.29 21.65 -6.28
CA SER A 171 -5.51 22.46 -6.38
C SER A 171 -6.65 21.83 -5.55
N PRO A 172 -7.58 22.62 -4.99
CA PRO A 172 -8.63 22.11 -4.09
C PRO A 172 -9.42 20.94 -4.69
N GLY A 173 -9.67 20.96 -6.00
CA GLY A 173 -10.35 19.87 -6.70
C GLY A 173 -9.55 18.56 -6.75
N ILE A 174 -8.23 18.64 -6.98
CA ILE A 174 -7.36 17.45 -6.95
C ILE A 174 -7.26 16.92 -5.52
N THR A 175 -7.14 17.80 -4.53
CA THR A 175 -7.09 17.40 -3.12
C THR A 175 -8.37 16.68 -2.70
N LEU A 176 -9.55 17.21 -3.07
CA LEU A 176 -10.83 16.56 -2.81
C LEU A 176 -10.92 15.20 -3.51
N TYR A 177 -10.52 15.12 -4.78
CA TYR A 177 -10.46 13.86 -5.51
C TYR A 177 -9.57 12.83 -4.83
N LEU A 178 -8.36 13.21 -4.41
CA LEU A 178 -7.43 12.32 -3.71
C LEU A 178 -7.99 11.86 -2.35
N LEU A 179 -8.67 12.75 -1.61
CA LEU A 179 -9.32 12.38 -0.36
C LEU A 179 -10.47 11.38 -0.58
N ILE A 180 -11.28 11.57 -1.62
CA ILE A 180 -12.35 10.63 -1.98
C ILE A 180 -11.76 9.27 -2.37
N VAL A 181 -10.74 9.26 -3.25
CA VAL A 181 -10.09 8.01 -3.68
C VAL A 181 -9.42 7.30 -2.52
N LEU A 182 -8.73 8.04 -1.64
CA LEU A 182 -8.11 7.50 -0.44
C LEU A 182 -9.15 6.94 0.54
N GLY A 183 -10.24 7.67 0.77
CA GLY A 183 -11.33 7.22 1.62
C GLY A 183 -11.99 5.96 1.09
N LEU A 184 -12.23 5.89 -0.23
CA LEU A 184 -12.78 4.71 -0.88
C LEU A 184 -11.81 3.52 -0.80
N ALA A 185 -10.52 3.73 -1.08
CA ALA A 185 -9.51 2.69 -0.95
C ALA A 185 -9.39 2.17 0.48
N LEU A 186 -9.46 3.06 1.49
CA LEU A 186 -9.44 2.68 2.90
C LEU A 186 -10.68 1.87 3.28
N ILE A 187 -11.87 2.27 2.83
CA ILE A 187 -13.11 1.53 3.05
C ILE A 187 -13.00 0.14 2.43
N LEU A 188 -12.54 0.03 1.18
CA LEU A 188 -12.36 -1.26 0.50
C LEU A 188 -11.32 -2.15 1.19
N ALA A 189 -10.22 -1.58 1.68
CA ALA A 189 -9.18 -2.32 2.40
C ALA A 189 -9.63 -2.82 3.78
N LEU A 190 -10.56 -2.12 4.43
CA LEU A 190 -11.11 -2.50 5.73
C LEU A 190 -12.28 -3.48 5.63
N LEU A 191 -12.97 -3.49 4.49
CA LEU A 191 -14.00 -4.47 4.20
C LEU A 191 -13.32 -5.84 3.97
N PRO A 192 -13.98 -6.94 4.36
CA PRO A 192 -13.47 -8.27 4.03
C PRO A 192 -13.31 -8.36 2.49
N PRO A 193 -12.16 -8.86 2.00
CA PRO A 193 -11.94 -8.98 0.57
C PRO A 193 -13.03 -9.87 -0.05
N THR A 194 -13.83 -9.29 -0.94
CA THR A 194 -14.92 -9.98 -1.64
C THR A 194 -14.56 -10.30 -3.09
N ASP A 195 -13.46 -9.74 -3.61
CA ASP A 195 -13.03 -9.96 -4.96
C ASP A 195 -12.26 -11.28 -5.07
N TRP A 196 -12.66 -12.09 -6.05
CA TRP A 196 -12.04 -13.39 -6.29
C TRP A 196 -10.56 -13.23 -6.60
N ASP A 197 -10.18 -12.22 -7.39
CA ASP A 197 -8.81 -11.99 -7.82
C ASP A 197 -7.87 -11.65 -6.64
N GLY A 198 -8.26 -10.72 -5.76
CA GLY A 198 -7.50 -10.38 -4.56
C GLY A 198 -7.38 -11.51 -3.53
N LEU A 199 -8.39 -12.38 -3.43
CA LEU A 199 -8.33 -13.56 -2.58
C LEU A 199 -7.45 -14.68 -3.17
N PHE A 200 -7.51 -14.88 -4.49
CA PHE A 200 -6.92 -16.04 -5.15
C PHE A 200 -5.51 -15.79 -5.66
N CYS A 201 -5.22 -14.59 -6.17
CA CYS A 201 -3.95 -14.30 -6.83
C CYS A 201 -2.87 -13.80 -5.85
N PRO A 202 -3.03 -12.65 -5.17
CA PRO A 202 -1.92 -12.05 -4.42
C PRO A 202 -1.71 -12.64 -3.01
N LEU A 203 -2.72 -13.29 -2.40
CA LEU A 203 -2.62 -13.79 -1.01
C LEU A 203 -2.41 -15.31 -0.92
N LYS A 204 -2.94 -16.07 -1.89
CA LYS A 204 -2.86 -17.53 -1.83
C LYS A 204 -1.42 -18.04 -1.99
N GLY A 205 -0.66 -17.44 -2.91
CA GLY A 205 0.75 -17.74 -3.12
C GLY A 205 1.60 -17.53 -1.87
N PRO A 206 1.67 -16.30 -1.32
CA PRO A 206 2.34 -16.01 -0.06
C PRO A 206 2.01 -16.97 1.08
N LYS A 207 0.72 -17.28 1.26
CA LYS A 207 0.28 -18.22 2.30
C LYS A 207 0.89 -19.61 2.11
N LEU A 208 0.87 -20.14 0.89
CA LEU A 208 1.46 -21.46 0.60
C LEU A 208 2.99 -21.45 0.77
N TYR A 209 3.67 -20.35 0.43
CA TYR A 209 5.10 -20.23 0.68
C TYR A 209 5.44 -20.19 2.18
N LEU A 210 4.63 -19.50 2.98
CA LEU A 210 4.78 -19.49 4.44
C LEU A 210 4.57 -20.90 5.03
N GLU A 211 3.55 -21.62 4.57
CA GLU A 211 3.29 -23.01 4.98
C GLU A 211 4.45 -23.94 4.61
N ALA A 212 5.08 -23.73 3.45
CA ALA A 212 6.27 -24.47 3.01
C ALA A 212 7.58 -24.00 3.67
N GLY A 213 7.59 -22.85 4.34
CA GLY A 213 8.79 -22.20 4.87
C GLY A 213 9.76 -21.67 3.81
N ARG A 214 9.37 -21.68 2.52
CA ARG A 214 10.21 -21.33 1.37
C ARG A 214 9.36 -21.01 0.14
N ILE A 215 9.99 -20.43 -0.89
CA ILE A 215 9.41 -20.34 -2.22
C ILE A 215 9.53 -21.70 -2.91
N ASP A 216 8.41 -22.27 -3.36
CA ASP A 216 8.35 -23.56 -4.04
C ASP A 216 7.71 -23.42 -5.44
N GLY A 217 8.39 -23.94 -6.47
CA GLY A 217 7.92 -23.89 -7.85
C GLY A 217 6.94 -25.02 -8.21
N GLY A 218 6.72 -26.00 -7.33
CA GLY A 218 5.84 -27.14 -7.57
C GLY A 218 4.36 -26.88 -7.26
N ILE A 219 3.98 -25.64 -6.98
CA ILE A 219 2.59 -25.28 -6.65
C ILE A 219 1.84 -25.04 -7.97
N ASP A 220 0.84 -25.89 -8.26
CA ASP A 220 -0.07 -25.76 -9.41
C ASP A 220 -1.06 -24.59 -9.21
N LEU A 221 -0.53 -23.37 -9.12
CA LEU A 221 -1.27 -22.12 -9.23
C LEU A 221 -0.79 -21.39 -10.50
N PRO A 222 -1.64 -21.23 -11.54
CA PRO A 222 -1.24 -20.59 -12.80
C PRO A 222 -0.63 -19.20 -12.61
N HIS A 223 -1.07 -18.47 -11.59
CA HIS A 223 -0.65 -17.11 -11.27
C HIS A 223 0.63 -17.03 -10.43
N LEU A 224 1.10 -18.15 -9.86
CA LEU A 224 2.36 -18.24 -9.11
C LEU A 224 3.61 -18.43 -10.00
N SER A 225 3.42 -18.49 -11.32
CA SER A 225 4.51 -18.67 -12.30
C SER A 225 5.51 -17.50 -12.34
N SER A 226 5.25 -16.42 -11.61
CA SER A 226 6.20 -15.33 -11.41
C SER A 226 6.05 -14.77 -9.99
N PRO A 227 7.02 -14.99 -9.08
CA PRO A 227 7.00 -14.33 -7.79
C PRO A 227 7.15 -12.82 -8.01
N ALA A 228 6.03 -12.10 -7.91
CA ALA A 228 6.04 -10.66 -8.01
C ALA A 228 6.58 -10.07 -6.71
N LEU A 229 7.43 -9.04 -6.79
CA LEU A 229 7.96 -8.36 -5.60
C LEU A 229 6.85 -7.89 -4.64
N PHE A 230 5.67 -7.57 -5.18
CA PHE A 230 4.50 -7.23 -4.39
C PHE A 230 4.02 -8.38 -3.49
N GLU A 231 3.98 -9.62 -4.01
CA GLU A 231 3.61 -10.81 -3.22
C GLU A 231 4.60 -11.06 -2.08
N MET A 232 5.87 -10.71 -2.26
CA MET A 232 6.88 -10.82 -1.21
C MET A 232 6.64 -9.82 -0.08
N ILE A 233 6.12 -8.62 -0.39
CA ILE A 233 5.65 -7.67 0.65
C ILE A 233 4.45 -8.25 1.41
N LEU A 234 3.51 -8.88 0.70
CA LEU A 234 2.35 -9.53 1.33
C LEU A 234 2.78 -10.73 2.18
N THR A 235 3.79 -11.48 1.73
CA THR A 235 4.38 -12.59 2.49
C THR A 235 4.97 -12.09 3.81
N LEU A 236 5.68 -10.96 3.80
CA LEU A 236 6.13 -10.34 5.02
C LEU A 236 4.97 -9.92 5.91
N ALA A 237 3.95 -9.25 5.36
CA ALA A 237 2.80 -8.79 6.15
C ALA A 237 2.05 -9.95 6.82
N LEU A 238 1.89 -11.08 6.12
CA LEU A 238 1.26 -12.30 6.65
C LEU A 238 2.13 -13.05 7.66
N GLY A 239 3.46 -12.90 7.56
CA GLY A 239 4.43 -13.59 8.41
C GLY A 239 4.75 -12.89 9.73
N LEU A 240 4.27 -11.65 9.91
CA LEU A 240 4.40 -10.85 11.14
C LEU A 240 3.24 -11.12 12.10
#